data_AF-A0A956GTY8-F1
#
_entry.id   AF-A0A956GTY8-F1
#
_cell.length_a   1.000
_cell.length_b   1.000
_cell.length_c   1.000
_cell.angle_alpha   90.00
_cell.angle_beta   90.00
_cell.angle_gamma   90.00
#
_symmetry.space_group_name_H-M   'P 1'
#
loop_
_entity.id
_entity.type
_entity.pdbx_description
1 polymer ?
#
loop_
_entity_poly.entity_id
_entity_poly.type
_entity_poly.pdbx_seq_one_letter_code
_entity_poly.pdbx_strand_id
1 'polypeptide(L)' 'MSPHTTAALADGAHTFWVRVVDLAGRRATATRSFTVDTVAPTVTITSGPSGVTGDATPTFGFATGARRRR' A
#
# COMPACT_ATOMS: atom_id res chain seq x y z
N MET A 1 16.80 -19.75 11.76
CA MET A 1 16.30 -18.38 11.89
C MET A 1 14.80 -18.48 12.14
N SER A 2 14.32 -18.01 13.29
CA SER A 2 12.88 -17.98 13.58
C SER A 2 12.31 -16.65 13.08
N PRO A 3 11.19 -16.66 12.33
CA PRO A 3 10.56 -15.43 11.90
C PRO A 3 10.03 -14.63 13.09
N HIS A 4 10.07 -13.30 12.98
CA HIS A 4 9.44 -12.38 13.92
C HIS A 4 8.25 -11.71 13.22
N THR A 5 7.09 -11.75 13.86
CA THR A 5 5.86 -11.11 13.37
C THR A 5 5.51 -9.96 14.29
N THR A 6 5.39 -8.76 13.73
CA THR A 6 4.96 -7.57 14.46
C THR A 6 3.43 -7.52 14.57
N ALA A 7 2.92 -6.63 15.41
CA ALA A 7 1.53 -6.19 15.28
C ALA A 7 1.32 -5.45 13.93
N ALA A 8 0.06 -5.13 13.61
CA ALA A 8 -0.27 -4.30 12.44
C ALA A 8 0.35 -2.90 12.57
N LEU A 9 0.90 -2.38 11.47
CA LEU A 9 1.45 -1.03 11.38
C LEU A 9 0.41 -0.10 10.76
N ALA A 10 0.31 1.13 11.28
CA ALA A 10 -0.45 2.19 10.64
C ALA A 10 0.20 2.63 9.32
N ASP A 11 -0.58 3.25 8.44
CA ASP A 11 -0.06 3.84 7.21
C ASP A 11 0.98 4.93 7.50
N GLY A 12 1.97 5.04 6.62
CA GLY A 12 3.06 6.02 6.72
C GLY A 12 4.44 5.40 6.56
N ALA A 13 5.46 6.21 6.82
CA ALA A 13 6.86 5.80 6.75
C ALA A 13 7.29 5.09 8.04
N HIS A 14 7.99 3.98 7.88
CA HIS A 14 8.51 3.15 8.96
C HIS A 14 9.98 2.79 8.71
N THR A 15 10.71 2.53 9.80
CA THR A 15 12.08 2.03 9.76
C THR A 15 12.18 0.78 10.62
N PHE A 16 12.62 -0.31 10.01
CA PHE A 16 12.92 -1.56 10.69
C PHE A 16 14.39 -1.59 11.11
N TRP A 17 14.66 -1.78 12.39
CA TRP A 17 16.01 -1.93 12.96
C TRP A 17 16.28 -3.37 13.34
N VAL A 18 17.47 -3.87 12.97
CA VAL A 18 18.01 -5.14 13.44
C VAL A 18 19.26 -4.85 14.25
N ARG A 19 19.38 -5.48 15.42
CA ARG A 19 20.54 -5.36 16.30
C ARG A 19 21.04 -6.74 16.70
N VAL A 20 22.32 -6.98 16.51
CA VAL A 20 23.00 -8.21 16.92
C VAL A 20 24.03 -7.90 18.00
N VAL A 21 24.21 -8.86 18.90
CA VAL A 21 25.21 -8.82 19.98
C VAL A 21 25.92 -10.16 19.99
N ASP A 22 27.25 -10.16 20.00
CA ASP A 22 28.02 -11.38 20.19
C ASP A 22 28.33 -11.67 21.67
N LEU A 23 28.91 -12.83 21.94
CA LEU A 23 29.27 -13.25 23.31
C LEU A 23 30.32 -12.35 23.97
N ALA A 24 31.10 -11.60 23.18
CA ALA A 24 32.08 -10.63 23.66
C ALA A 24 31.45 -9.24 23.91
N GLY A 25 30.14 -9.09 23.71
CA GLY A 25 29.41 -7.84 23.91
C GLY A 25 29.51 -6.83 22.76
N ARG A 26 30.14 -7.19 21.63
CA ARG A 26 30.19 -6.31 20.44
C ARG A 26 28.82 -6.23 19.80
N ARG A 27 28.45 -5.04 19.31
CA ARG A 27 27.12 -4.71 18.80
C ARG A 27 27.21 -4.30 17.34
N ALA A 28 26.29 -4.77 16.51
CA ALA A 28 26.11 -4.28 15.14
C ALA A 28 24.63 -4.03 14.84
N THR A 29 24.34 -3.07 13.96
CA THR A 29 22.97 -2.66 13.61
C THR A 29 22.79 -2.54 12.11
N ALA A 30 21.61 -2.89 11.63
CA ALA A 30 21.19 -2.71 10.24
C ALA A 30 19.76 -2.14 10.17
N THR A 31 19.45 -1.40 9.11
CA THR A 31 18.15 -0.72 8.96
C THR A 31 17.53 -0.89 7.58
N ARG A 32 16.19 -0.89 7.52
CA ARG A 32 15.42 -0.83 6.28
C ARG A 32 14.23 0.12 6.44
N SER A 33 14.12 1.10 5.55
CA SER A 33 12.95 2.00 5.50
C SER A 33 11.92 1.51 4.49
N PHE A 34 10.64 1.65 4.83
CA PHE A 34 9.52 1.28 3.97
C PHE A 34 8.29 2.15 4.29
N THR A 35 7.28 2.11 3.41
CA THR A 35 5.99 2.73 3.66
C THR A 35 4.88 1.69 3.71
N VAL A 36 3.98 1.87 4.67
CA VAL A 36 2.72 1.14 4.74
C VAL A 36 1.63 2.02 4.13
N ASP A 37 0.83 1.44 3.24
CA ASP A 37 -0.29 2.09 2.58
C ASP A 37 -1.37 1.04 2.38
N THR A 38 -2.38 1.09 3.24
CA THR A 38 -3.51 0.16 3.29
C THR A 38 -4.77 0.77 2.67
N VAL A 39 -4.72 2.02 2.23
CA VAL A 39 -5.87 2.67 1.58
C VAL A 39 -6.04 2.11 0.17
N ALA A 40 -7.18 1.44 -0.04
CA ALA A 40 -7.55 0.93 -1.36
C ALA A 40 -7.79 2.08 -2.35
N PRO A 41 -7.41 1.92 -3.63
CA PRO A 41 -7.81 2.87 -4.67
C PRO A 41 -9.32 2.81 -4.88
N THR A 42 -9.92 3.94 -5.26
CA THR A 42 -11.34 4.02 -5.62
C THR A 42 -11.50 4.05 -7.14
N VAL A 43 -12.59 3.46 -7.63
CA VAL A 43 -12.99 3.53 -9.04
C VAL A 43 -14.47 3.89 -9.09
N THR A 44 -14.82 4.86 -9.92
CA THR A 44 -16.20 5.33 -10.09
C THR A 44 -16.53 5.42 -11.57
N ILE A 45 -17.72 4.97 -11.95
CA ILE A 45 -18.30 5.25 -13.26
C ILE A 45 -18.78 6.70 -13.24
N THR A 46 -18.25 7.53 -14.12
CA THR A 46 -18.57 8.96 -14.20
C THR A 46 -19.55 9.28 -15.31
N SER A 47 -19.63 8.43 -16.33
CA SER A 47 -20.59 8.58 -17.41
C SER A 47 -20.92 7.25 -18.07
N GLY A 48 -22.05 7.23 -18.74
CA GLY A 48 -22.54 6.10 -19.52
C GLY A 48 -23.92 6.44 -20.10
N PRO A 49 -24.50 5.53 -20.91
CA PRO A 49 -25.88 5.65 -21.34
C PRO A 49 -26.82 5.75 -20.14
N SER A 50 -27.90 6.52 -20.28
CA SER A 50 -28.96 6.59 -19.28
C SER A 50 -30.13 5.70 -19.70
N GLY A 51 -30.61 4.87 -18.77
CA GLY A 51 -31.71 3.94 -19.02
C GLY A 51 -31.35 2.79 -19.95
N VAL A 52 -32.38 2.16 -20.53
CA VAL A 52 -32.22 1.08 -21.51
C VAL A 52 -31.84 1.68 -22.85
N THR A 53 -30.76 1.18 -23.46
CA THR A 53 -30.29 1.63 -24.78
C THR A 53 -30.18 0.45 -25.75
N GLY A 54 -30.46 0.71 -27.03
CA GLY A 54 -30.20 -0.21 -28.14
C GLY A 54 -28.84 0.03 -28.81
N ASP A 55 -28.00 0.89 -28.25
CA ASP A 55 -26.64 1.13 -28.71
C ASP A 55 -25.78 -0.11 -28.53
N ALA A 56 -25.23 -0.63 -29.63
CA ALA A 56 -24.34 -1.80 -29.63
C ALA A 56 -22.90 -1.46 -29.22
N THR A 57 -22.56 -0.17 -29.13
CA THR A 57 -21.22 0.34 -28.79
C THR A 57 -21.27 1.46 -27.75
N PRO A 58 -21.87 1.24 -26.57
CA PRO A 58 -21.96 2.27 -25.55
C PRO A 58 -20.58 2.65 -25.02
N THR A 59 -20.41 3.92 -24.68
CA THR A 59 -19.20 4.42 -24.03
C THR A 59 -19.45 4.66 -22.54
N PHE A 60 -18.45 4.33 -21.72
CA PHE A 60 -18.47 4.57 -20.29
C PHE A 60 -17.24 5.37 -19.88
N GLY A 61 -17.47 6.37 -19.04
CA GLY A 61 -16.41 7.12 -18.37
C GLY A 61 -16.09 6.50 -17.02
N PHE A 62 -14.80 6.40 -16.71
CA PHE A 62 -14.31 5.96 -15.41
C PHE A 62 -13.34 6.99 -14.83
N ALA A 63 -13.39 7.17 -13.53
CA ALA A 63 -12.38 7.90 -12.78
C ALA A 63 -11.77 6.99 -11.71
N THR A 64 -10.46 7.14 -11.50
CA THR A 64 -9.74 6.45 -10.44
C THR A 64 -9.27 7.47 -9.40
N GLY A 65 -9.35 7.11 -8.13
CA GLY A 65 -8.77 7.85 -7.02
C GLY A 65 -7.66 7.03 -6.39
N ALA A 66 -6.42 7.50 -6.45
CA ALA A 66 -5.33 6.97 -5.63
C ALA A 66 -4.65 8.14 -4.91
N ARG A 67 -4.37 7.97 -3.62
CA ARG A 67 -3.55 8.96 -2.90
C ARG A 67 -2.14 8.92 -3.51
N ARG A 68 -1.65 10.08 -3.98
CA ARG A 68 -0.31 10.20 -4.57
C ARG A 68 0.73 9.72 -3.54
N ARG A 69 1.46 8.64 -3.84
CA ARG A 69 2.63 8.24 -3.06
C ARG A 69 3.68 9.36 -3.21
N ARG A 70 4.13 9.92 -2.09
CA ARG A 70 5.32 10.77 -2.01
C ARG A 70 6.47 9.94 -1.48
#